data_AF-A0A1G8WU86-F1
#
_entry.id   AF-A0A1G8WU86-F1
#
_cell.length_a   1.000
_cell.length_b   1.000
_cell.length_c   1.000
_cell.angle_alpha   90.00
_cell.angle_beta   90.00
_cell.angle_gamma   90.00
#
_symmetry.space_group_name_H-M   'P 1'
#
loop_
_entity.id
_entity.type
_entity.pdbx_description
1 polymer ?
#
loop_
_entity_poly.entity_id
_entity_poly.type
_entity_poly.pdbx_seq_one_letter_code
_entity_poly.pdbx_strand_id
1 'polypeptide(L)'
;MRVFWRGYWSWKLLVAGLLYLLLVIMASIAMSLSGPYKHSLFDFIVNLRGGGSAGATVLLYGTLPIITLVFPLMIDRMETVIVVTRLKQQKQLFSQHVIFAVCFNFLLICLMAVAGLSAAYFLTGSLDNLWGEESGAIYYFLDNKAHFPFYVPHVTGWKVWFYIWSNRFFYLMMVSMFVLCFQTVFQKKTLTFIGMMILFGTPFPYLLDFSVFLHPIHIEMPLWLSWQDQMFNLVYLLFWNAVAYFLASRLYTKKEFF
;
A
#
# COMPACT_ATOMS: atom_id res chain seq x y z
N MET A 1 11.29 -9.64 36.26
CA MET A 1 9.87 -9.18 36.25
C MET A 1 9.51 -8.38 34.98
N ARG A 2 9.90 -8.85 33.77
CA ARG A 2 9.57 -8.21 32.46
C ARG A 2 9.07 -9.21 31.40
N VAL A 3 8.58 -10.37 31.81
CA VAL A 3 8.19 -11.45 30.87
C VAL A 3 6.68 -11.52 30.66
N PHE A 4 5.87 -10.93 31.54
CA PHE A 4 4.41 -11.13 31.52
C PHE A 4 3.61 -10.11 30.68
N TRP A 5 4.22 -9.03 30.20
CA TRP A 5 3.53 -7.99 29.43
C TRP A 5 3.58 -8.16 27.90
N ARG A 6 4.23 -9.22 27.36
CA ARG A 6 4.43 -9.38 25.89
C ARG A 6 3.28 -10.07 25.13
N GLY A 7 2.36 -10.75 25.82
CA GLY A 7 1.25 -11.48 25.18
C GLY A 7 0.03 -10.62 24.88
N TYR A 8 -0.46 -9.90 25.91
CA TYR A 8 -1.76 -9.24 25.92
C TYR A 8 -1.87 -8.01 25.01
N TRP A 9 -0.74 -7.38 24.67
CA TRP A 9 -0.71 -6.14 23.90
C TRP A 9 -0.88 -6.34 22.38
N SER A 10 -0.56 -7.52 21.85
CA SER A 10 -0.53 -7.72 20.40
C SER A 10 -1.87 -7.79 19.70
N TRP A 11 -2.82 -8.57 20.24
CA TRP A 11 -4.07 -8.82 19.54
C TRP A 11 -4.96 -7.57 19.60
N LYS A 12 -4.98 -6.88 20.74
CA LYS A 12 -5.69 -5.61 20.90
C LYS A 12 -5.14 -4.55 19.97
N LEU A 13 -3.82 -4.45 19.82
CA LEU A 13 -3.19 -3.50 18.90
C LEU A 13 -3.44 -3.88 17.43
N LEU A 14 -3.41 -5.17 17.09
CA LEU A 14 -3.77 -5.65 15.76
C LEU A 14 -5.22 -5.28 15.43
N VAL A 15 -6.16 -5.56 16.33
CA VAL A 15 -7.57 -5.22 16.16
C VAL A 15 -7.77 -3.70 16.09
N ALA A 16 -7.13 -2.93 16.97
CA ALA A 16 -7.18 -1.47 16.92
C ALA A 16 -6.61 -0.92 15.60
N GLY A 17 -5.50 -1.49 15.10
CA GLY A 17 -4.90 -1.14 13.82
C GLY A 17 -5.80 -1.47 12.64
N LEU A 18 -6.48 -2.63 12.66
CA LEU A 18 -7.45 -3.00 11.63
C LEU A 18 -8.70 -2.10 11.66
N LEU A 19 -9.22 -1.79 12.85
CA LEU A 19 -10.34 -0.85 13.00
C LEU A 19 -9.96 0.54 12.51
N TYR A 20 -8.73 0.99 12.82
CA TYR A 20 -8.19 2.24 12.30
C TYR A 20 -8.10 2.22 10.77
N LEU A 21 -7.59 1.14 10.18
CA LEU A 21 -7.55 0.99 8.72
C LEU A 21 -8.93 1.12 8.10
N LEU A 22 -9.92 0.40 8.67
CA LEU A 22 -11.29 0.42 8.20
C LEU A 22 -11.87 1.83 8.28
N LEU A 23 -11.61 2.57 9.36
CA LEU A 23 -12.03 3.95 9.49
C LEU A 23 -11.44 4.84 8.38
N VAL A 24 -10.13 4.72 8.09
CA VAL A 24 -9.47 5.48 7.02
C VAL A 24 -10.01 5.09 5.64
N ILE A 25 -10.26 3.79 5.40
CA ILE A 25 -10.87 3.28 4.18
C ILE A 25 -12.26 3.90 3.98
N MET A 26 -13.11 3.88 5.02
CA MET A 26 -14.46 4.45 4.95
C MET A 26 -14.42 5.95 4.70
N ALA A 27 -13.52 6.68 5.37
CA ALA A 27 -13.32 8.10 5.12
C ALA A 27 -12.87 8.39 3.68
N SER A 28 -11.95 7.59 3.13
CA SER A 28 -11.45 7.76 1.76
C SER A 28 -12.48 7.39 0.69
N ILE A 29 -13.34 6.39 0.96
CA ILE A 29 -14.52 6.08 0.13
C ILE A 29 -15.53 7.23 0.18
N ALA A 30 -15.76 7.84 1.34
CA ALA A 30 -16.65 9.00 1.40
C ALA A 30 -16.16 10.16 0.51
N MET A 31 -14.83 10.34 0.38
CA MET A 31 -14.27 11.32 -0.54
C MET A 31 -14.51 10.98 -2.02
N SER A 32 -14.60 9.70 -2.39
CA SER A 32 -14.83 9.29 -3.79
C SER A 32 -16.27 9.56 -4.27
N LEU A 33 -17.20 9.84 -3.36
CA LEU A 33 -18.58 10.21 -3.66
C LEU A 33 -18.75 11.67 -4.14
N SER A 34 -17.67 12.45 -4.17
CA SER A 34 -17.72 13.85 -4.57
C SER A 34 -17.57 14.02 -6.10
N GLY A 35 -18.69 14.20 -6.81
CA GLY A 35 -18.67 14.58 -8.23
C GLY A 35 -20.02 14.43 -8.94
N PRO A 36 -20.27 15.18 -10.04
CA PRO A 36 -21.54 15.14 -10.77
C PRO A 36 -21.58 14.03 -11.86
N TYR A 37 -20.80 12.96 -11.72
CA TYR A 37 -20.71 11.86 -12.69
C TYR A 37 -21.27 10.55 -12.10
N LYS A 38 -21.57 9.55 -12.94
CA LYS A 38 -21.96 8.23 -12.44
C LYS A 38 -20.74 7.50 -11.91
N HIS A 39 -20.80 7.11 -10.65
CA HIS A 39 -19.70 6.42 -9.99
C HIS A 39 -19.53 5.00 -10.56
N SER A 40 -18.33 4.70 -11.02
CA SER A 40 -17.90 3.36 -11.40
C SER A 40 -17.44 2.56 -10.20
N LEU A 41 -17.48 1.23 -10.30
CA LEU A 41 -16.76 0.30 -9.43
C LEU A 41 -15.36 0.81 -9.05
N PHE A 42 -14.55 1.21 -10.04
CA PHE A 42 -13.15 1.57 -9.79
C PHE A 42 -12.99 2.91 -9.06
N ASP A 43 -13.99 3.79 -9.08
CA ASP A 43 -13.95 5.04 -8.30
C ASP A 43 -13.95 4.77 -6.80
N PHE A 44 -14.53 3.66 -6.35
CA PHE A 44 -14.52 3.22 -4.95
C PHE A 44 -13.25 2.47 -4.55
N ILE A 45 -12.46 2.03 -5.53
CA ILE A 45 -11.19 1.32 -5.30
C ILE A 45 -10.04 2.30 -5.40
N VAL A 46 -9.92 2.99 -6.53
CA VAL A 46 -8.92 4.02 -6.79
C VAL A 46 -9.59 5.16 -7.56
N ASN A 47 -10.01 6.19 -6.84
CA ASN A 47 -10.58 7.38 -7.45
C ASN A 47 -9.48 8.19 -8.13
N LEU A 48 -9.80 8.79 -9.28
CA LEU A 48 -8.91 9.66 -10.06
C LEU A 48 -8.43 10.92 -9.31
N ARG A 49 -9.08 11.27 -8.19
CA ARG A 49 -8.74 12.38 -7.28
C ARG A 49 -8.11 11.92 -5.96
N GLY A 50 -7.65 10.67 -5.89
CA GLY A 50 -6.86 10.15 -4.74
C GLY A 50 -7.66 9.46 -3.63
N GLY A 51 -8.99 9.47 -3.70
CA GLY A 51 -9.89 8.71 -2.80
C GLY A 51 -10.02 7.21 -3.14
N GLY A 52 -10.92 6.53 -2.43
CA GLY A 52 -11.20 5.10 -2.61
C GLY A 52 -10.44 4.19 -1.64
N SER A 53 -10.91 2.94 -1.54
CA SER A 53 -10.40 1.94 -0.58
C SER A 53 -8.94 1.54 -0.75
N ALA A 54 -8.38 1.68 -1.95
CA ALA A 54 -6.96 1.54 -2.28
C ALA A 54 -6.39 2.85 -2.86
N GLY A 55 -6.99 3.99 -2.50
CA GLY A 55 -6.52 5.32 -2.87
C GLY A 55 -5.22 5.71 -2.16
N ALA A 56 -4.62 6.82 -2.58
CA ALA A 56 -3.39 7.33 -1.99
C ALA A 56 -3.57 7.67 -0.50
N THR A 57 -4.73 8.21 -0.12
CA THR A 57 -5.08 8.52 1.28
C THR A 57 -5.02 7.26 2.17
N VAL A 58 -5.59 6.14 1.71
CA VAL A 58 -5.56 4.88 2.47
C VAL A 58 -4.13 4.35 2.57
N LEU A 59 -3.35 4.45 1.50
CA LEU A 59 -1.97 3.99 1.53
C LEU A 59 -1.13 4.77 2.55
N LEU A 60 -1.22 6.10 2.54
CA LEU A 60 -0.42 6.99 3.37
C LEU A 60 -0.88 7.06 4.82
N TYR A 61 -2.17 7.21 5.06
CA TYR A 61 -2.70 7.40 6.40
C TYR A 61 -3.23 6.11 7.03
N GLY A 62 -3.61 5.12 6.23
CA GLY A 62 -4.09 3.83 6.74
C GLY A 62 -2.96 2.80 6.81
N THR A 63 -2.49 2.33 5.65
CA THR A 63 -1.62 1.17 5.57
C THR A 63 -0.19 1.45 6.07
N LEU A 64 0.37 2.63 5.78
CA LEU A 64 1.74 2.97 6.18
C LEU A 64 1.91 2.97 7.71
N PRO A 65 1.05 3.61 8.53
CA PRO A 65 1.12 3.48 9.99
C PRO A 65 0.98 2.03 10.47
N ILE A 66 0.14 1.24 9.83
CA ILE A 66 -0.07 -0.16 10.22
C ILE A 66 1.17 -0.99 9.92
N ILE A 67 1.72 -0.90 8.73
CA ILE A 67 2.97 -1.60 8.38
C ILE A 67 4.08 -1.14 9.32
N THR A 68 4.25 0.16 9.55
CA THR A 68 5.36 0.67 10.38
C THR A 68 5.24 0.39 11.88
N LEU A 69 4.02 0.15 12.41
CA LEU A 69 3.81 -0.19 13.83
C LEU A 69 3.63 -1.69 14.06
N VAL A 70 2.76 -2.34 13.29
CA VAL A 70 2.38 -3.75 13.48
C VAL A 70 3.46 -4.67 12.97
N PHE A 71 4.02 -4.39 11.79
CA PHE A 71 4.98 -5.30 11.15
C PHE A 71 6.24 -5.53 12.01
N PRO A 72 6.90 -4.48 12.57
CA PRO A 72 8.01 -4.70 13.49
C PRO A 72 7.68 -5.51 14.73
N LEU A 73 6.46 -5.35 15.26
CA LEU A 73 6.01 -6.12 16.42
C LEU A 73 5.82 -7.61 16.10
N MET A 74 5.40 -7.93 14.89
CA MET A 74 5.27 -9.31 14.44
C MET A 74 6.65 -9.94 14.18
N ILE A 75 7.58 -9.18 13.59
CA ILE A 75 8.98 -9.61 13.40
C ILE A 75 9.64 -9.95 14.73
N ASP A 76 9.54 -9.08 15.72
CA ASP A 76 10.12 -9.32 17.06
C ASP A 76 9.60 -10.60 17.72
N ARG A 77 8.36 -11.01 17.40
CA ARG A 77 7.79 -12.27 17.89
C ARG A 77 8.36 -13.47 17.17
N MET A 78 8.63 -13.34 15.87
CA MET A 78 9.33 -14.38 15.11
C MET A 78 10.79 -14.51 15.54
N GLU A 79 11.44 -13.41 15.94
CA GLU A 79 12.83 -13.37 16.44
C GLU A 79 12.97 -13.78 17.93
N THR A 80 12.04 -14.56 18.49
CA THR A 80 12.14 -15.00 19.89
C THR A 80 13.42 -15.84 20.08
N VAL A 81 14.10 -15.70 21.23
CA VAL A 81 15.40 -16.34 21.54
C VAL A 81 15.47 -17.83 21.17
N ILE A 82 14.38 -18.58 21.38
CA ILE A 82 14.29 -20.02 21.04
C ILE A 82 14.36 -20.26 19.52
N VAL A 83 13.75 -19.38 18.73
CA VAL A 83 13.74 -19.46 17.26
C VAL A 83 15.10 -19.09 16.71
N VAL A 84 15.73 -18.05 17.26
CA VAL A 84 17.05 -17.56 16.83
C VAL A 84 18.17 -18.56 17.16
N THR A 85 18.14 -19.21 18.32
CA THR A 85 19.15 -20.23 18.67
C THR A 85 18.99 -21.53 17.87
N ARG A 86 17.76 -21.84 17.42
CA ARG A 86 17.46 -23.02 16.60
C ARG A 86 17.78 -22.81 15.13
N LEU A 87 17.44 -21.64 14.58
CA LEU A 87 17.80 -21.22 13.24
C LEU A 87 19.22 -20.62 13.26
N LYS A 88 20.24 -21.48 13.22
CA LYS A 88 21.66 -21.05 13.17
C LYS A 88 22.01 -20.17 11.96
N GLN A 89 21.10 -19.98 11.00
CA GLN A 89 21.32 -19.21 9.77
C GLN A 89 20.42 -17.97 9.69
N GLN A 90 21.01 -16.79 9.89
CA GLN A 90 20.34 -15.49 9.79
C GLN A 90 19.66 -15.24 8.42
N LYS A 91 20.22 -15.77 7.33
CA LYS A 91 19.64 -15.68 5.99
C LYS A 91 18.28 -16.36 5.87
N GLN A 92 18.09 -17.48 6.57
CA GLN A 92 16.83 -18.20 6.57
C GLN A 92 15.75 -17.42 7.32
N LEU A 93 16.11 -16.82 8.46
CA LEU A 93 15.21 -15.96 9.23
C LEU A 93 14.80 -14.70 8.44
N PHE A 94 15.76 -14.06 7.75
CA PHE A 94 15.44 -12.96 6.83
C PHE A 94 14.45 -13.39 5.74
N SER A 95 14.67 -14.55 5.11
CA SER A 95 13.76 -15.07 4.08
C SER A 95 12.35 -15.31 4.63
N GLN A 96 12.22 -15.79 5.86
CA GLN A 96 10.92 -15.93 6.53
C GLN A 96 10.24 -14.57 6.76
N HIS A 97 10.98 -13.53 7.13
CA HIS A 97 10.42 -12.18 7.25
C HIS A 97 9.95 -11.61 5.91
N VAL A 98 10.68 -11.86 4.83
CA VAL A 98 10.28 -11.45 3.47
C VAL A 98 9.01 -12.19 3.03
N ILE A 99 8.93 -13.51 3.23
CA ILE A 99 7.71 -14.29 2.93
C ILE A 99 6.53 -13.76 3.77
N PHE A 100 6.77 -13.48 5.05
CA PHE A 100 5.75 -12.90 5.91
C PHE A 100 5.29 -11.51 5.41
N ALA A 101 6.19 -10.66 4.93
CA ALA A 101 5.87 -9.38 4.30
C ALA A 101 4.94 -9.56 3.08
N VAL A 102 5.28 -10.51 2.20
CA VAL A 102 4.49 -10.85 1.01
C VAL A 102 3.07 -11.25 1.40
N CYS A 103 2.92 -12.21 2.33
CA CYS A 103 1.61 -12.67 2.79
C CYS A 103 0.81 -11.55 3.47
N PHE A 104 1.46 -10.74 4.31
CA PHE A 104 0.81 -9.64 5.02
C PHE A 104 0.30 -8.57 4.06
N ASN A 105 1.11 -8.17 3.09
CA ASN A 105 0.74 -7.18 2.08
C ASN A 105 -0.37 -7.69 1.16
N PHE A 106 -0.32 -8.98 0.77
CA PHE A 106 -1.40 -9.60 0.01
C PHE A 106 -2.75 -9.52 0.76
N LEU A 107 -2.75 -9.81 2.07
CA LEU A 107 -3.94 -9.71 2.90
C LEU A 107 -4.48 -8.28 2.98
N LEU A 108 -3.62 -7.27 3.12
CA LEU A 108 -4.04 -5.86 3.11
C LEU A 108 -4.70 -5.47 1.78
N ILE A 109 -4.19 -5.95 0.65
CA ILE A 109 -4.77 -5.66 -0.67
C ILE A 109 -6.12 -6.34 -0.84
N CYS A 110 -6.25 -7.60 -0.43
CA CYS A 110 -7.53 -8.29 -0.41
C CYS A 110 -8.55 -7.52 0.43
N LEU A 111 -8.16 -7.02 1.61
CA LEU A 111 -9.02 -6.22 2.46
C LEU A 111 -9.48 -4.92 1.76
N MET A 112 -8.54 -4.18 1.16
CA MET A 112 -8.87 -2.95 0.41
C MET A 112 -9.80 -3.25 -0.78
N ALA A 113 -9.51 -4.30 -1.56
CA ALA A 113 -10.32 -4.71 -2.70
C ALA A 113 -11.74 -5.09 -2.28
N VAL A 114 -11.89 -5.92 -1.24
CA VAL A 114 -13.20 -6.32 -0.70
C VAL A 114 -13.97 -5.10 -0.19
N ALA A 115 -13.30 -4.16 0.49
CA ALA A 115 -13.94 -2.94 0.98
C ALA A 115 -14.45 -2.06 -0.18
N GLY A 116 -13.64 -1.87 -1.24
CA GLY A 116 -14.04 -1.12 -2.43
C GLY A 116 -15.18 -1.79 -3.20
N LEU A 117 -15.12 -3.10 -3.42
CA LEU A 117 -16.19 -3.87 -4.06
C LEU A 117 -17.49 -3.77 -3.27
N SER A 118 -17.42 -3.94 -1.95
CA SER A 118 -18.59 -3.85 -1.07
C SER A 118 -19.18 -2.45 -1.12
N ALA A 119 -18.34 -1.41 -1.05
CA ALA A 119 -18.77 -0.02 -1.11
C ALA A 119 -19.45 0.30 -2.45
N ALA A 120 -18.88 -0.13 -3.58
CA ALA A 120 -19.52 0.02 -4.88
C ALA A 120 -20.91 -0.62 -4.89
N TYR A 121 -21.02 -1.90 -4.49
CA TYR A 121 -22.29 -2.60 -4.46
C TYR A 121 -23.34 -1.91 -3.57
N PHE A 122 -22.98 -1.50 -2.36
CA PHE A 122 -23.93 -0.87 -1.43
C PHE A 122 -24.32 0.56 -1.81
N LEU A 123 -23.43 1.32 -2.46
CA LEU A 123 -23.65 2.74 -2.74
C LEU A 123 -24.25 2.99 -4.13
N THR A 124 -23.89 2.20 -5.15
CA THR A 124 -24.42 2.36 -6.51
C THR A 124 -25.40 1.26 -6.91
N GLY A 125 -25.46 0.14 -6.17
CA GLY A 125 -26.24 -1.03 -6.54
C GLY A 125 -25.69 -1.82 -7.73
N SER A 126 -24.51 -1.46 -8.23
CA SER A 126 -23.85 -2.12 -9.38
C SER A 126 -22.36 -2.30 -9.15
N LEU A 127 -21.78 -3.31 -9.80
CA LEU A 127 -20.33 -3.54 -9.86
C LEU A 127 -19.77 -3.22 -11.25
N ASP A 128 -20.45 -2.33 -11.98
CA ASP A 128 -20.11 -2.04 -13.36
C ASP A 128 -18.91 -1.08 -13.46
N ASN A 129 -18.05 -1.38 -14.42
CA ASN A 129 -16.99 -0.48 -14.81
C ASN A 129 -17.52 0.55 -15.82
N LEU A 130 -17.80 1.76 -15.35
CA LEU A 130 -18.28 2.88 -16.15
C LEU A 130 -17.14 3.77 -16.68
N TRP A 131 -15.88 3.47 -16.39
CA TRP A 131 -14.74 4.28 -16.88
C TRP A 131 -14.62 4.31 -18.40
N GLY A 132 -15.17 3.30 -19.10
CA GLY A 132 -15.24 3.26 -20.55
C GLY A 132 -16.47 3.97 -21.15
N GLU A 133 -17.37 4.53 -20.33
CA GLU A 133 -18.58 5.19 -20.78
C GLU A 133 -18.49 6.72 -20.64
N GLU A 134 -19.25 7.44 -21.46
CA GLU A 134 -19.36 8.90 -21.38
C GLU A 134 -19.98 9.39 -20.07
N SER A 135 -20.70 8.51 -19.35
CA SER A 135 -21.30 8.84 -18.05
C SER A 135 -20.32 8.72 -16.88
N GLY A 136 -19.13 8.15 -17.10
CA GLY A 136 -18.14 7.83 -16.08
C GLY A 136 -17.14 8.95 -15.75
N ALA A 137 -16.36 8.71 -14.71
CA ALA A 137 -15.37 9.66 -14.19
C ALA A 137 -14.29 10.06 -15.20
N ILE A 138 -13.77 9.10 -15.97
CA ILE A 138 -12.72 9.34 -16.97
C ILE A 138 -13.22 10.31 -18.05
N TYR A 139 -14.40 10.05 -18.61
CA TYR A 139 -14.98 10.98 -19.58
C TYR A 139 -15.16 12.34 -18.97
N TYR A 140 -15.69 12.45 -17.74
CA TYR A 140 -15.91 13.73 -17.06
C TYR A 140 -14.62 14.54 -16.88
N PHE A 141 -13.52 13.92 -16.44
CA PHE A 141 -12.24 14.60 -16.17
C PHE A 141 -11.34 14.80 -17.39
N LEU A 142 -11.65 14.18 -18.53
CA LEU A 142 -10.84 14.33 -19.73
C LEU A 142 -11.02 15.73 -20.34
N ASP A 143 -9.96 16.51 -20.53
CA ASP A 143 -10.08 17.84 -21.14
C ASP A 143 -10.54 17.77 -22.61
N ASN A 144 -9.97 16.82 -23.37
CA ASN A 144 -10.28 16.64 -24.80
C ASN A 144 -11.16 15.40 -25.03
N LYS A 145 -12.48 15.59 -25.03
CA LYS A 145 -13.46 14.49 -25.21
C LYS A 145 -13.32 13.77 -26.55
N ALA A 146 -12.81 14.41 -27.59
CA ALA A 146 -12.63 13.78 -28.91
C ALA A 146 -11.65 12.60 -28.88
N HIS A 147 -10.76 12.56 -27.88
CA HIS A 147 -9.80 11.48 -27.72
C HIS A 147 -10.32 10.33 -26.85
N PHE A 148 -11.50 10.46 -26.25
CA PHE A 148 -12.06 9.45 -25.36
C PHE A 148 -12.08 8.03 -25.94
N PRO A 149 -12.49 7.80 -27.21
CA PRO A 149 -12.51 6.45 -27.79
C PRO A 149 -11.15 5.76 -27.81
N PHE A 150 -10.04 6.51 -27.86
CA PHE A 150 -8.70 5.95 -27.82
C PHE A 150 -8.34 5.40 -26.43
N TYR A 151 -8.93 5.95 -25.36
CA TYR A 151 -8.64 5.55 -23.98
C TYR A 151 -9.52 4.38 -23.49
N VAL A 152 -10.73 4.23 -24.03
CA VAL A 152 -11.69 3.17 -23.61
C VAL A 152 -11.06 1.76 -23.54
N PRO A 153 -10.24 1.30 -24.50
CA PRO A 153 -9.65 -0.05 -24.46
C PRO A 153 -8.61 -0.25 -23.34
N HIS A 154 -8.10 0.83 -22.75
CA HIS A 154 -7.10 0.82 -21.68
C HIS A 154 -7.73 0.84 -20.28
N VAL A 155 -8.95 1.37 -20.17
CA VAL A 155 -9.66 1.60 -18.90
C VAL A 155 -10.81 0.61 -18.70
N THR A 156 -10.84 -0.45 -19.50
CA THR A 156 -11.85 -1.51 -19.48
C THR A 156 -11.24 -2.90 -19.29
N GLY A 157 -12.01 -3.81 -18.69
CA GLY A 157 -11.64 -5.20 -18.48
C GLY A 157 -10.64 -5.47 -17.36
N TRP A 158 -9.97 -6.62 -17.43
CA TRP A 158 -9.09 -7.14 -16.38
C TRP A 158 -7.77 -6.38 -16.22
N LYS A 159 -7.37 -5.59 -17.22
CA LYS A 159 -6.11 -4.83 -17.23
C LYS A 159 -6.07 -3.79 -16.10
N VAL A 160 -7.21 -3.13 -15.84
CA VAL A 160 -7.36 -2.15 -14.75
C VAL A 160 -7.11 -2.81 -13.40
N TRP A 161 -7.74 -3.97 -13.17
CA TRP A 161 -7.52 -4.78 -11.97
C TRP A 161 -6.07 -5.17 -11.80
N PHE A 162 -5.46 -5.72 -12.86
CA PHE A 162 -4.07 -6.16 -12.82
C PHE A 162 -3.11 -5.01 -12.47
N TYR A 163 -3.31 -3.84 -13.09
CA TYR A 163 -2.50 -2.66 -12.79
C TYR A 163 -2.66 -2.20 -11.34
N ILE A 164 -3.89 -2.02 -10.87
CA ILE A 164 -4.17 -1.59 -9.49
C ILE A 164 -3.56 -2.58 -8.50
N TRP A 165 -3.80 -3.88 -8.66
CA TRP A 165 -3.25 -4.89 -7.76
C TRP A 165 -1.72 -4.89 -7.76
N SER A 166 -1.10 -4.89 -8.94
CA SER A 166 0.36 -4.93 -9.05
C SER A 166 1.00 -3.68 -8.45
N ASN A 167 0.49 -2.50 -8.79
CA ASN A 167 1.00 -1.23 -8.27
C ASN A 167 0.89 -1.18 -6.74
N ARG A 168 -0.29 -1.50 -6.18
CA ARG A 168 -0.51 -1.47 -4.73
C ARG A 168 0.32 -2.53 -4.01
N PHE A 169 0.46 -3.72 -4.59
CA PHE A 169 1.29 -4.78 -4.02
C PHE A 169 2.76 -4.39 -3.98
N PHE A 170 3.32 -3.93 -5.09
CA PHE A 170 4.74 -3.54 -5.12
C PHE A 170 5.02 -2.32 -4.25
N TYR A 171 4.07 -1.38 -4.13
CA TYR A 171 4.21 -0.27 -3.21
C TYR A 171 4.24 -0.72 -1.75
N LEU A 172 3.28 -1.52 -1.29
CA LEU A 172 3.26 -2.04 0.08
C LEU A 172 4.48 -2.93 0.35
N MET A 173 4.93 -3.70 -0.66
CA MET A 173 6.15 -4.49 -0.56
C MET A 173 7.37 -3.60 -0.36
N MET A 174 7.49 -2.52 -1.13
CA MET A 174 8.58 -1.55 -0.97
C MET A 174 8.60 -1.00 0.45
N VAL A 175 7.46 -0.52 0.95
CA VAL A 175 7.33 -0.01 2.33
C VAL A 175 7.76 -1.06 3.35
N SER A 176 7.24 -2.29 3.27
CA SER A 176 7.58 -3.38 4.21
C SER A 176 9.07 -3.72 4.17
N MET A 177 9.71 -3.71 3.00
CA MET A 177 11.16 -3.94 2.87
C MET A 177 11.99 -2.82 3.49
N PHE A 178 11.56 -1.56 3.33
CA PHE A 178 12.19 -0.44 4.02
C PHE A 178 11.99 -0.52 5.54
N VAL A 179 10.82 -0.98 6.03
CA VAL A 179 10.63 -1.25 7.46
C VAL A 179 11.63 -2.29 7.97
N LEU A 180 11.84 -3.40 7.25
CA LEU A 180 12.86 -4.40 7.61
C LEU A 180 14.27 -3.77 7.71
N CYS A 181 14.62 -2.94 6.72
CA CYS A 181 15.89 -2.24 6.68
C CYS A 181 16.05 -1.32 7.90
N PHE A 182 15.09 -0.44 8.15
CA PHE A 182 15.10 0.51 9.27
C PHE A 182 15.09 -0.19 10.62
N GLN A 183 14.29 -1.24 10.79
CA GLN A 183 14.25 -2.02 12.03
C GLN A 183 15.61 -2.68 12.31
N THR A 184 16.32 -3.12 11.27
CA THR A 184 17.66 -3.70 11.40
C THR A 184 18.69 -2.65 11.82
N VAL A 185 18.62 -1.44 11.26
CA VAL A 185 19.57 -0.34 11.54
C VAL A 185 19.33 0.28 12.90
N PHE A 186 18.09 0.70 13.20
CA PHE A 186 17.80 1.49 14.38
C PHE A 186 17.51 0.67 15.63
N GLN A 187 17.08 -0.59 15.46
CA GLN A 187 16.68 -1.54 16.52
C GLN A 187 15.55 -1.04 17.46
N LYS A 188 15.14 0.23 17.33
CA LYS A 188 14.07 0.89 18.09
C LYS A 188 12.87 1.13 17.16
N LYS A 189 11.71 0.62 17.57
CA LYS A 189 10.43 0.75 16.84
C LYS A 189 10.04 2.20 16.60
N THR A 190 10.22 3.05 17.61
CA THR A 190 9.89 4.48 17.50
C THR A 190 10.72 5.17 16.43
N LEU A 191 12.02 4.87 16.32
CA LEU A 191 12.89 5.43 15.28
C LEU A 191 12.55 4.87 13.89
N THR A 192 12.20 3.58 13.82
CA THR A 192 11.71 2.96 12.58
C THR A 192 10.44 3.67 12.11
N PHE A 193 9.47 3.87 13.00
CA PHE A 193 8.23 4.59 12.69
C PHE A 193 8.49 6.02 12.21
N ILE A 194 9.24 6.81 12.98
CA ILE A 194 9.57 8.20 12.61
C ILE A 194 10.31 8.27 11.27
N GLY A 195 11.32 7.41 11.06
CA GLY A 195 12.08 7.35 9.82
C GLY A 195 11.20 7.03 8.61
N MET A 196 10.26 6.10 8.77
CA MET A 196 9.31 5.75 7.71
C MET A 196 8.27 6.86 7.46
N MET A 197 7.83 7.58 8.49
CA MET A 197 6.97 8.76 8.32
C MET A 197 7.69 9.91 7.63
N ILE A 198 9.00 10.09 7.85
CA ILE A 198 9.78 11.10 7.12
C ILE A 198 9.97 10.68 5.66
N LEU A 199 10.25 9.40 5.41
CA LEU A 199 10.55 8.89 4.07
C LEU A 199 9.29 8.76 3.18
N PHE A 200 8.15 8.36 3.78
CA PHE A 200 6.90 8.04 3.07
C PHE A 200 5.67 8.78 3.60
N GLY A 201 5.74 9.49 4.73
CA GLY A 201 4.55 10.05 5.40
C GLY A 201 4.37 11.56 5.24
N THR A 202 5.39 12.30 4.80
CA THR A 202 5.29 13.74 4.60
C THR A 202 5.04 14.07 3.12
N PRO A 203 3.79 14.34 2.71
CA PRO A 203 3.54 15.19 1.57
C PRO A 203 3.88 16.61 2.03
N PHE A 204 5.16 17.00 2.00
CA PHE A 204 5.45 18.42 2.06
C PHE A 204 4.76 19.02 0.84
N PRO A 205 3.79 19.95 1.01
CA PRO A 205 2.98 20.44 -0.10
C PRO A 205 3.81 21.13 -1.21
N TYR A 206 5.08 21.42 -0.94
CA TYR A 206 6.06 21.96 -1.89
C TYR A 206 7.11 20.95 -2.38
N LEU A 207 7.12 19.70 -1.87
CA LEU A 207 8.04 18.63 -2.28
C LEU A 207 7.31 17.39 -2.84
N LEU A 208 6.00 17.44 -3.06
CA LEU A 208 5.27 16.36 -3.72
C LEU A 208 5.85 16.04 -5.10
N ASP A 209 6.29 17.07 -5.83
CA ASP A 209 7.01 16.92 -7.11
C ASP A 209 8.43 16.32 -6.96
N PHE A 210 8.99 16.34 -5.75
CA PHE A 210 10.34 15.87 -5.44
C PHE A 210 10.38 14.58 -4.63
N SER A 211 9.22 14.03 -4.26
CA SER A 211 9.16 12.80 -3.49
C SER A 211 9.36 11.59 -4.38
N VAL A 212 10.62 11.17 -4.42
CA VAL A 212 11.10 9.94 -5.08
C VAL A 212 10.19 8.75 -4.76
N PHE A 213 9.65 8.63 -3.55
CA PHE A 213 8.90 7.44 -3.14
C PHE A 213 7.38 7.56 -3.22
N LEU A 214 6.83 8.78 -3.25
CA LEU A 214 5.38 9.00 -3.20
C LEU A 214 4.74 9.04 -4.58
N HIS A 215 5.47 9.44 -5.61
CA HIS A 215 4.94 9.59 -6.96
C HIS A 215 4.13 8.37 -7.46
N PRO A 216 4.59 7.11 -7.30
CA PRO A 216 3.89 5.94 -7.82
C PRO A 216 2.56 5.59 -7.10
N ILE A 217 2.27 6.24 -5.97
CA ILE A 217 1.05 6.04 -5.16
C ILE A 217 -0.15 6.70 -5.84
N HIS A 218 0.10 7.85 -6.46
CA HIS A 218 -0.90 8.68 -7.10
C HIS A 218 -1.32 8.04 -8.42
N ILE A 219 -2.48 7.40 -8.41
CA ILE A 219 -3.12 6.90 -9.62
C ILE A 219 -4.14 7.95 -10.03
N GLU A 220 -3.66 8.95 -10.75
CA GLU A 220 -4.45 10.08 -11.25
C GLU A 220 -4.76 9.91 -12.73
N MET A 221 -5.59 10.82 -13.26
CA MET A 221 -6.02 10.79 -14.66
C MET A 221 -4.86 10.65 -15.67
N PRO A 222 -3.75 11.41 -15.59
CA PRO A 222 -2.66 11.30 -16.57
C PRO A 222 -2.08 9.89 -16.70
N LEU A 223 -1.99 9.17 -15.58
CA LEU A 223 -1.49 7.80 -15.53
C LEU A 223 -2.38 6.80 -16.28
N TRP A 224 -3.70 7.04 -16.30
CA TRP A 224 -4.63 6.20 -17.05
C TRP A 224 -4.62 6.49 -18.56
N LEU A 225 -4.17 7.69 -18.95
CA LEU A 225 -4.04 8.08 -20.35
C LEU A 225 -2.77 7.51 -21.01
N SER A 226 -1.78 7.11 -20.20
CA SER A 226 -0.47 6.65 -20.67
C SER A 226 -0.11 5.28 -20.11
N TRP A 227 -0.14 4.25 -20.97
CA TRP A 227 0.35 2.92 -20.62
C TRP A 227 1.85 2.92 -20.29
N GLN A 228 2.61 3.87 -20.86
CA GLN A 228 4.04 4.02 -20.62
C GLN A 228 4.30 4.43 -19.17
N ASP A 229 3.49 5.37 -18.65
CA ASP A 229 3.61 5.83 -17.26
C ASP A 229 3.21 4.73 -16.27
N GLN A 230 2.21 3.92 -16.61
CA GLN A 230 1.84 2.73 -15.83
C GLN A 230 3.00 1.74 -15.73
N MET A 231 3.63 1.41 -16.88
CA MET A 231 4.76 0.50 -16.91
C MET A 231 5.97 1.08 -16.18
N PHE A 232 6.25 2.37 -16.37
CA PHE A 232 7.30 3.08 -15.66
C PHE A 232 7.10 2.96 -14.15
N ASN A 233 5.91 3.22 -13.63
CA ASN A 233 5.60 3.09 -12.20
C ASN A 233 5.82 1.66 -11.67
N LEU A 234 5.43 0.63 -12.42
CA LEU A 234 5.66 -0.76 -12.01
C LEU A 234 7.15 -1.12 -11.99
N VAL A 235 7.89 -0.76 -13.04
CA VAL A 235 9.35 -0.97 -13.12
C VAL A 235 10.06 -0.22 -12.00
N TYR A 236 9.64 1.01 -11.73
CA TYR A 236 10.17 1.85 -10.68
C TYR A 236 9.98 1.23 -9.29
N LEU A 237 8.77 0.75 -8.99
CA LEU A 237 8.49 0.05 -7.73
C LEU A 237 9.29 -1.25 -7.62
N LEU A 238 9.41 -2.03 -8.70
CA LEU A 238 10.22 -3.24 -8.73
C LEU A 238 11.71 -2.96 -8.46
N PHE A 239 12.25 -1.90 -9.08
CA PHE A 239 13.62 -1.46 -8.86
C PHE A 239 13.87 -1.15 -7.37
N TRP A 240 12.99 -0.37 -6.74
CA TRP A 240 13.14 -0.03 -5.32
C TRP A 240 12.94 -1.23 -4.39
N ASN A 241 12.05 -2.16 -4.73
CA ASN A 241 11.94 -3.43 -4.02
C ASN A 241 13.25 -4.23 -4.07
N ALA A 242 13.90 -4.31 -5.23
CA ALA A 242 15.18 -4.98 -5.38
C ALA A 242 16.27 -4.28 -4.55
N VAL A 243 16.38 -2.96 -4.63
CA VAL A 243 17.34 -2.16 -3.84
C VAL A 243 17.12 -2.38 -2.34
N ALA A 244 15.88 -2.24 -1.87
CA ALA A 244 15.54 -2.44 -0.46
C ALA A 244 15.82 -3.87 0.00
N TYR A 245 15.55 -4.87 -0.84
CA TYR A 245 15.88 -6.28 -0.57
C TYR A 245 17.37 -6.49 -0.37
N PHE A 246 18.21 -6.03 -1.30
CA PHE A 246 19.66 -6.19 -1.20
C PHE A 246 20.23 -5.46 0.03
N LEU A 247 19.76 -4.24 0.29
CA LEU A 247 20.18 -3.47 1.47
C LEU A 247 19.76 -4.18 2.77
N ALA A 248 18.49 -4.54 2.89
CA ALA A 248 17.96 -5.21 4.08
C ALA A 248 18.66 -6.55 4.32
N SER A 249 18.85 -7.36 3.27
CA SER A 249 19.54 -8.65 3.37
C SER A 249 20.98 -8.49 3.88
N ARG A 250 21.73 -7.55 3.31
CA ARG A 250 23.12 -7.29 3.71
C ARG A 250 23.23 -6.77 5.14
N LEU A 251 22.35 -5.86 5.53
CA LEU A 251 22.31 -5.34 6.90
C LEU A 251 21.88 -6.42 7.90
N TYR A 252 20.92 -7.27 7.53
CA TYR A 252 20.40 -8.32 8.40
C TYR A 252 21.46 -9.38 8.73
N THR A 253 22.35 -9.72 7.78
CA THR A 253 23.49 -10.62 8.05
C THR A 253 24.53 -10.05 9.01
N LYS A 254 24.49 -8.74 9.29
CA LYS A 254 25.38 -8.08 10.25
C LYS A 254 24.67 -7.79 11.58
N LYS A 255 23.39 -8.15 11.70
CA LYS A 255 22.61 -7.89 12.91
C LYS A 255 23.13 -8.78 14.03
N GLU A 256 23.63 -8.16 15.09
CA GLU A 256 23.92 -8.82 16.35
C GLU A 256 22.60 -9.03 17.10
N PHE A 257 22.32 -10.28 17.47
CA PHE A 257 21.10 -10.66 18.20
C PHE A 257 21.31 -10.66 19.73
N PHE A 258 22.52 -10.28 20.19
CA PHE A 258 22.97 -10.34 21.59
C PHE A 258 23.68 -9.06 21.99
#